data_AF-A0AAQ1G5C1-F1
#
_entry.id   AF-A0AAQ1G5C1-F1
#
_cell.length_a   1.000
_cell.length_b   1.000
_cell.length_c   1.000
_cell.angle_alpha   90.00
_cell.angle_beta   90.00
_cell.angle_gamma   90.00
#
_symmetry.space_group_name_H-M   'P 1'
#
loop_
_entity.id
_entity.type
_entity.pdbx_description
1 polymer ?
#
loop_
_entity_poly.entity_id
_entity_poly.type
_entity_poly.pdbx_seq_one_letter_code
_entity_poly.pdbx_strand_id
1 'polypeptide(L)'
;MNTLTDLSKKLLPAQVNAGGAFSVAFTHTRIYGTSTQNYGTLQVHREAKQLRLHLRVDGELHTLTIPQAEATNPVARIEKWIDDCANGQLERAA
;
A
#
# COMPACT_ATOMS: atom_id res chain seq x y z
N MET A 1 0.60 -11.10 11.29
CA MET A 1 -0.26 -10.15 10.54
C MET A 1 0.54 -8.87 10.36
N ASN A 2 0.66 -8.40 9.13
CA ASN A 2 1.34 -7.16 8.78
C ASN A 2 0.30 -6.03 8.77
N THR A 3 0.55 -4.94 9.47
CA THR A 3 -0.31 -3.75 9.43
C THR A 3 0.53 -2.51 9.15
N LEU A 4 0.01 -1.59 8.34
CA LEU A 4 0.66 -0.29 8.14
C LEU A 4 0.84 0.42 9.48
N THR A 5 2.05 0.93 9.71
CA THR A 5 2.34 1.80 10.87
C THR A 5 1.49 3.07 10.83
N ASP A 6 1.16 3.61 12.02
CA ASP A 6 0.43 4.88 12.17
C ASP A 6 1.01 6.02 11.34
N LEU A 7 2.35 6.11 11.29
CA LEU A 7 3.05 7.11 10.50
C LEU A 7 2.81 6.91 9.00
N SER A 8 2.91 5.67 8.50
CA SER A 8 2.69 5.39 7.08
C SER A 8 1.23 5.65 6.68
N LYS A 9 0.25 5.33 7.55
CA LYS A 9 -1.16 5.67 7.33
C LYS A 9 -1.38 7.19 7.22
N LYS A 10 -0.76 7.97 8.09
CA LYS A 10 -0.84 9.45 8.06
C LYS A 10 -0.19 10.07 6.84
N LEU A 11 0.88 9.47 6.33
CA LEU A 11 1.61 9.96 5.15
C LEU A 11 0.96 9.55 3.83
N LEU A 12 0.19 8.46 3.82
CA LEU A 12 -0.40 7.90 2.60
C LEU A 12 -1.21 8.91 1.76
N PRO A 13 -2.10 9.76 2.32
CA PRO A 13 -2.80 10.77 1.53
C PRO A 13 -1.87 11.73 0.81
N ALA A 14 -0.82 12.20 1.49
CA ALA A 14 0.14 13.13 0.94
C ALA A 14 1.00 12.48 -0.15
N GLN A 15 1.41 11.22 0.06
CA GLN A 15 2.18 10.42 -0.91
C GLN A 15 1.37 10.14 -2.17
N VAL A 16 0.09 9.76 -2.02
CA VAL A 16 -0.84 9.56 -3.14
C VAL A 16 -1.06 10.85 -3.91
N ASN A 17 -1.16 11.99 -3.21
CA ASN A 17 -1.35 13.27 -3.87
C ASN A 17 -0.09 13.75 -4.62
N ALA A 18 1.09 13.60 -4.01
CA ALA A 18 2.35 14.05 -4.58
C ALA A 18 2.76 13.23 -5.81
N GLY A 19 2.54 11.91 -5.79
CA GLY A 19 3.12 11.00 -6.78
C GLY A 19 4.64 10.83 -6.58
N GLY A 20 5.17 9.67 -6.95
CA GLY A 20 6.58 9.32 -6.76
C GLY A 20 6.79 8.01 -6.00
N ALA A 21 8.02 7.75 -5.59
CA ALA A 21 8.39 6.55 -4.84
C ALA A 21 8.56 6.88 -3.35
N PHE A 22 7.90 6.11 -2.50
CA PHE A 22 7.86 6.33 -1.06
C PHE A 22 8.11 5.03 -0.30
N SER A 23 8.83 5.12 0.81
CA SER A 23 8.93 4.00 1.75
C SER A 23 7.68 3.91 2.61
N VAL A 24 7.14 2.70 2.74
CA VAL A 24 6.03 2.38 3.63
C VAL A 24 6.50 1.37 4.67
N ALA A 25 6.14 1.60 5.94
CA ALA A 25 6.56 0.76 7.05
C ALA A 25 5.36 -0.03 7.61
N PHE A 26 5.59 -1.31 7.84
CA PHE A 26 4.63 -2.28 8.36
C PHE A 26 5.09 -2.79 9.72
N THR A 27 4.15 -3.01 10.62
CA THR A 27 4.34 -3.74 11.86
C THR A 27 3.91 -5.18 11.64
N HIS A 28 4.85 -6.11 11.77
CA HIS A 28 4.58 -7.54 11.74
C HIS A 28 4.45 -8.07 13.16
N THR A 29 3.22 -8.39 13.58
CA THR A 29 2.97 -8.99 14.89
C THR A 29 3.03 -10.51 14.77
N ARG A 30 3.97 -11.15 15.49
CA ARG A 30 4.02 -12.62 15.65
C ARG A 30 3.17 -13.09 16.84
N ILE A 31 2.81 -14.37 16.80
CA ILE A 31 1.94 -15.06 17.79
C ILE A 31 2.47 -14.95 19.25
N TYR A 32 3.79 -14.74 19.43
CA TYR A 32 4.43 -14.60 20.75
C TYR A 32 4.67 -13.15 21.20
N GLY A 33 4.00 -12.16 20.60
CA GLY A 33 4.06 -10.76 21.04
C GLY A 33 5.30 -9.97 20.60
N THR A 34 6.23 -10.60 19.88
CA THR A 34 7.33 -9.88 19.22
C THR A 34 6.81 -9.18 17.96
N SER A 35 6.94 -7.85 17.92
CA SER A 35 6.65 -7.03 16.75
C SER A 35 7.95 -6.71 16.01
N THR A 36 8.02 -7.05 14.72
CA THR A 36 9.14 -6.66 13.84
C THR A 36 8.66 -5.62 12.84
N GLN A 37 9.50 -4.66 12.49
CA GLN A 37 9.18 -3.71 11.43
C GLN A 37 9.67 -4.21 10.08
N ASN A 38 8.77 -4.22 9.10
CA ASN A 38 9.08 -4.51 7.70
C ASN A 38 8.90 -3.25 6.88
N TYR A 39 9.61 -3.17 5.76
CA TYR A 39 9.55 -2.02 4.86
C TYR A 39 9.19 -2.46 3.45
N GLY A 40 8.33 -1.68 2.81
CA GLY A 40 8.02 -1.80 1.39
C GLY A 40 8.28 -0.48 0.67
N THR A 41 8.24 -0.54 -0.65
CA THR A 41 8.32 0.63 -1.52
C THR A 41 7.01 0.79 -2.26
N LEU A 42 6.33 1.92 -2.07
CA LEU A 42 5.13 2.32 -2.79
C LEU A 42 5.50 3.33 -3.87
N GLN A 43 5.33 2.96 -5.14
CA GLN A 43 5.42 3.87 -6.27
C GLN A 43 4.02 4.30 -6.68
N VAL A 44 3.81 5.61 -6.79
CA VAL A 44 2.54 6.22 -7.17
C VAL A 44 2.73 6.97 -8.48
N HIS A 45 2.01 6.53 -9.50
CA HIS A 45 1.96 7.14 -10.82
C HIS A 45 0.58 7.76 -11.03
N ARG A 46 0.54 9.10 -11.12
CA ARG A 46 -0.67 9.83 -11.50
C ARG A 46 -0.68 9.98 -13.01
N GLU A 47 -1.58 9.26 -13.66
CA GLU A 47 -1.84 9.37 -15.10
C GLU A 47 -3.12 10.19 -15.32
N ALA A 48 -3.31 10.71 -16.53
CA ALA A 48 -4.40 11.66 -16.83
C ALA A 48 -5.82 11.13 -16.60
N LYS A 49 -6.01 9.80 -16.50
CA LYS A 49 -7.33 9.15 -16.29
C LYS A 49 -7.32 8.08 -15.19
N GLN A 50 -6.17 7.81 -14.58
CA GLN A 50 -6.01 6.73 -13.63
C GLN A 50 -4.87 7.00 -12.65
N LEU A 51 -4.97 6.40 -11.48
CA LEU A 51 -3.92 6.30 -10.51
C LEU A 51 -3.37 4.88 -10.55
N ARG A 52 -2.10 4.72 -10.91
CA ARG A 52 -1.40 3.44 -10.90
C ARG A 52 -0.44 3.40 -9.72
N LEU A 53 -0.54 2.36 -8.92
CA LEU A 53 0.33 2.13 -7.77
C LEU A 53 1.07 0.82 -7.93
N HIS A 54 2.36 0.82 -7.60
CA HIS A 54 3.17 -0.38 -7.47
C HIS A 54 3.65 -0.49 -6.03
N LEU A 55 3.34 -1.58 -5.36
CA LEU A 55 3.85 -1.88 -4.03
C LEU A 55 4.83 -3.03 -4.13
N ARG A 56 6.05 -2.79 -3.66
CA ARG A 56 7.04 -3.84 -3.46
C ARG A 56 7.15 -4.16 -1.97
N VAL A 57 6.78 -5.37 -1.58
CA VAL A 57 6.81 -5.84 -0.18
C VAL A 57 7.19 -7.32 -0.19
N ASP A 58 8.03 -7.75 0.77
CA ASP A 58 8.51 -9.14 0.87
C ASP A 58 9.11 -9.73 -0.44
N GLY A 59 9.65 -8.87 -1.31
CA GLY A 59 10.25 -9.25 -2.60
C GLY A 59 9.26 -9.33 -3.77
N GLU A 60 7.96 -9.31 -3.49
CA GLU A 60 6.89 -9.36 -4.49
C GLU A 60 6.48 -7.96 -4.95
N LEU A 61 5.99 -7.87 -6.19
CA LEU A 61 5.51 -6.63 -6.80
C LEU A 61 4.00 -6.75 -7.05
N HIS A 62 3.23 -5.94 -6.35
CA HIS A 62 1.78 -5.84 -6.53
C HIS A 62 1.44 -4.54 -7.26
N THR A 63 0.47 -4.61 -8.16
CA THR A 63 0.00 -3.44 -8.92
C THR A 63 -1.48 -3.19 -8.65
N LEU A 64 -1.83 -1.94 -8.37
CA LEU A 64 -3.21 -1.47 -8.28
C LEU A 64 -3.43 -0.34 -9.28
N THR A 65 -4.50 -0.45 -10.06
CA THR A 65 -4.95 0.64 -10.93
C THR A 65 -6.32 1.10 -10.45
N ILE A 66 -6.45 2.40 -10.18
CA ILE A 66 -7.71 3.04 -9.78
C ILE A 66 -8.09 4.02 -10.88
N PRO A 67 -9.18 3.79 -11.63
CA PRO A 67 -9.71 4.76 -12.56
C PRO A 67 -10.08 6.06 -11.82
N GLN A 68 -9.74 7.22 -12.40
CA GLN A 68 -10.01 8.51 -11.76
C GLN A 68 -11.53 8.73 -11.55
N ALA A 69 -12.37 8.15 -12.41
CA ALA A 69 -13.82 8.17 -12.29
C ALA A 69 -14.35 7.45 -11.03
N GLU A 70 -13.57 6.54 -10.43
CA GLU A 70 -13.93 5.79 -9.21
C GLU A 70 -13.20 6.31 -7.96
N ALA A 71 -12.44 7.41 -8.09
CA ALA A 71 -11.56 7.94 -7.04
C ALA A 71 -12.30 8.84 -6.03
N THR A 72 -13.50 8.47 -5.57
CA THR A 72 -14.22 9.23 -4.53
C THR A 72 -13.51 9.14 -3.17
N ASN A 73 -12.82 8.03 -2.90
CA ASN A 73 -11.92 7.89 -1.75
C ASN A 73 -10.77 6.90 -2.06
N PRO A 74 -9.77 7.32 -2.86
CA PRO A 74 -8.69 6.45 -3.31
C PRO A 74 -7.80 6.02 -2.13
N VAL A 75 -7.63 6.88 -1.13
CA VAL A 75 -6.74 6.62 0.02
C VAL A 75 -7.20 5.41 0.83
N ALA A 76 -8.48 5.32 1.19
CA ALA A 76 -9.00 4.18 1.95
C ALA A 76 -8.86 2.86 1.17
N ARG A 77 -9.09 2.90 -0.16
CA ARG A 77 -8.90 1.75 -1.04
C ARG A 77 -7.44 1.32 -1.13
N ILE A 78 -6.53 2.28 -1.23
CA ILE A 78 -5.08 2.04 -1.26
C ILE A 78 -4.59 1.48 0.08
N GLU A 79 -5.05 2.03 1.21
CA GLU A 79 -4.70 1.54 2.54
C GLU A 79 -5.08 0.06 2.68
N LYS A 80 -6.34 -0.28 2.34
CA LYS A 80 -6.82 -1.66 2.37
C LYS A 80 -6.00 -2.57 1.45
N TRP A 81 -5.75 -2.14 0.22
CA TRP A 81 -4.96 -2.91 -0.73
C TRP A 81 -3.52 -3.15 -0.27
N ILE A 82 -2.87 -2.15 0.34
CA ILE A 82 -1.52 -2.30 0.90
C ILE A 82 -1.51 -3.33 2.05
N ASP A 83 -2.54 -3.32 2.90
CA ASP A 83 -2.71 -4.31 3.97
C ASP A 83 -2.94 -5.72 3.41
N ASP A 84 -3.80 -5.86 2.39
CA ASP A 84 -4.04 -7.14 1.70
C ASP A 84 -2.76 -7.68 1.03
N CYS A 85 -1.93 -6.82 0.40
CA CYS A 85 -0.62 -7.19 -0.16
C CYS A 85 0.32 -7.70 0.94
N ALA A 86 0.47 -6.93 2.01
CA ALA A 86 1.41 -7.25 3.06
C ALA A 86 1.03 -8.54 3.81
N ASN A 87 -0.25 -8.93 3.80
CA ASN A 87 -0.71 -10.19 4.41
C ASN A 87 -0.81 -11.35 3.41
N GLY A 88 -0.40 -11.17 2.15
CA GLY A 88 -0.52 -12.22 1.12
C GLY A 88 -1.97 -12.57 0.76
N GLN A 89 -2.92 -11.68 1.03
CA GLN A 89 -4.37 -11.93 0.85
C GLN A 89 -4.87 -11.57 -0.57
N LEU A 90 -3.98 -11.11 -1.46
CA LEU A 90 -4.29 -10.80 -2.85
C LEU A 90 -4.36 -12.02 -3.77
N GLU A 91 -4.18 -13.24 -3.26
CA GLU A 91 -4.40 -14.48 -4.01
C GLU A 91 -5.89 -14.64 -4.40
N ARG A 92 -6.32 -13.96 -5.49
CA ARG A 92 -7.45 -14.28 -6.41
C ARG A 92 -7.90 -13.09 -7.29
N ALA A 93 -6.98 -12.40 -7.94
CA ALA A 93 -7.32 -11.52 -9.06
C ALA A 93 -6.30 -11.69 -10.20
N ALA A 94 -6.32 -12.89 -10.79
CA ALA A 94 -5.70 -13.19 -12.08
C ALA A 94 -6.79 -13.20 -13.15
#